data_AF-A0A8J4X881-F1
#
_entry.id   AF-A0A8J4X881-F1
#
_cell.length_a   1.000
_cell.length_b   1.000
_cell.length_c   1.000
_cell.angle_alpha   90.00
_cell.angle_beta   90.00
_cell.angle_gamma   90.00
#
_symmetry.space_group_name_H-M   'P 1'
#
loop_
_entity.id
_entity.type
_entity.pdbx_description
1 polymer ?
#
loop_
_entity_poly.entity_id
_entity_poly.type
_entity_poly.pdbx_seq_one_letter_code
_entity_poly.pdbx_strand_id
1 'polypeptide(L)'
;MDSESKHQELERISTELHKLTLHREQLNSRLRLMTVLKEFRQNTGYTERVSESSEKEDCKKIEEELEELSERKLALQALRERLEGTLSTTLQIHDPLSNEIFTVEKPPPFTAPQVILDVEKLSREPSQTLCPFCEQYVTTEVSTVIGNATWLVCLASIFV
;
A
#
# COMPACT_ATOMS: atom_id res chain seq x y z
N MET A 1 -18.34 -22.13 -19.19
CA MET A 1 -17.34 -21.82 -18.14
C MET A 1 -18.03 -21.97 -16.81
N ASP A 2 -17.59 -22.92 -16.00
CA ASP A 2 -18.16 -23.16 -14.67
C ASP A 2 -17.87 -22.00 -13.72
N SER A 3 -18.80 -21.75 -12.80
CA SER A 3 -18.71 -20.67 -11.80
C SER A 3 -17.43 -20.77 -10.94
N GLU A 4 -17.00 -22.00 -10.68
CA GLU A 4 -15.80 -22.30 -9.89
C GLU A 4 -14.51 -21.94 -10.65
N SER A 5 -14.48 -22.17 -11.98
CA SER A 5 -13.38 -21.77 -12.85
C SER A 5 -13.23 -20.25 -12.93
N LYS A 6 -14.34 -19.50 -12.94
CA LYS A 6 -14.30 -18.03 -12.92
C LYS A 6 -13.78 -17.48 -11.59
N HIS A 7 -14.21 -18.05 -10.47
CA HIS A 7 -13.75 -17.64 -9.15
C HIS A 7 -12.25 -17.86 -8.98
N GLN A 8 -11.74 -19.02 -9.43
CA GLN A 8 -10.31 -19.31 -9.39
C GLN A 8 -9.50 -18.34 -10.27
N GLU A 9 -10.03 -17.94 -11.42
CA GLU A 9 -9.38 -16.97 -12.31
C GLU A 9 -9.35 -15.56 -11.69
N LEU A 10 -10.42 -15.14 -11.02
CA LEU A 10 -10.47 -13.87 -10.28
C LEU A 10 -9.47 -13.82 -9.11
N GLU A 11 -9.35 -14.89 -8.34
CA GLU A 11 -8.34 -15.04 -7.28
C GLU A 11 -6.91 -14.97 -7.84
N ARG A 12 -6.68 -15.57 -9.00
CA ARG A 12 -5.38 -15.47 -9.68
C ARG A 12 -5.07 -14.04 -10.10
N ILE A 13 -6.07 -13.33 -10.64
CA ILE A 13 -5.89 -11.94 -11.08
C ILE A 13 -5.67 -11.01 -9.88
N SER A 14 -6.40 -11.21 -8.77
CA SER A 14 -6.26 -10.39 -7.56
C SER A 14 -4.85 -10.53 -6.95
N THR A 15 -4.35 -11.75 -6.84
CA THR A 15 -3.00 -12.04 -6.34
C THR A 15 -1.92 -11.46 -7.26
N GLU A 16 -2.10 -11.55 -8.58
CA GLU A 16 -1.18 -10.95 -9.55
C GLU A 16 -1.18 -9.42 -9.46
N LEU A 17 -2.35 -8.77 -9.36
CA LEU A 17 -2.47 -7.33 -9.16
C LEU A 17 -1.80 -6.85 -7.87
N HIS A 18 -1.94 -7.62 -6.78
CA HIS A 18 -1.27 -7.31 -5.52
C HIS A 18 0.25 -7.38 -5.68
N LYS A 19 0.77 -8.44 -6.32
CA LYS A 19 2.20 -8.61 -6.59
C LYS A 19 2.76 -7.46 -7.44
N LEU A 20 2.04 -7.06 -8.50
CA LEU A 20 2.45 -5.94 -9.35
C LEU A 20 2.46 -4.62 -8.58
N THR A 21 1.51 -4.42 -7.67
CA THR A 21 1.45 -3.21 -6.83
C THR A 21 2.65 -3.13 -5.89
N LEU A 22 2.96 -4.23 -5.20
CA LEU A 22 4.15 -4.31 -4.33
C LEU A 22 5.44 -4.05 -5.11
N HIS A 23 5.57 -4.66 -6.29
CA HIS A 23 6.76 -4.50 -7.13
C HIS A 23 6.92 -3.04 -7.59
N ARG A 24 5.84 -2.40 -8.02
CA ARG A 24 5.83 -0.99 -8.39
C ARG A 24 6.27 -0.10 -7.22
N GLU A 25 5.82 -0.39 -6.01
CA GLU A 25 6.19 0.38 -4.82
C GLU A 25 7.66 0.20 -4.43
N GLN A 26 8.19 -1.01 -4.58
CA GLN A 26 9.62 -1.28 -4.40
C GLN A 26 10.47 -0.48 -5.40
N LEU A 27 10.12 -0.48 -6.68
CA LEU A 27 10.83 0.26 -7.72
C LEU A 27 10.79 1.77 -7.48
N ASN A 28 9.64 2.32 -7.10
CA ASN A 28 9.52 3.73 -6.71
C ASN A 28 10.39 4.08 -5.49
N SER A 29 10.41 3.20 -4.48
CA SER A 29 11.25 3.38 -3.30
C SER A 29 12.74 3.40 -3.67
N ARG A 30 13.17 2.50 -4.57
CA ARG A 30 14.53 2.47 -5.10
C ARG A 30 14.88 3.75 -5.85
N LEU A 31 13.98 4.23 -6.73
CA LEU A 31 14.17 5.47 -7.48
C LEU A 31 14.32 6.67 -6.54
N ARG A 32 13.46 6.77 -5.53
CA ARG A 32 13.53 7.83 -4.52
C ARG A 32 14.84 7.81 -3.76
N LEU A 33 15.31 6.63 -3.34
CA LEU A 33 16.60 6.50 -2.65
C LEU A 33 17.76 6.95 -3.55
N MET A 34 17.76 6.55 -4.83
CA MET A 34 18.78 6.97 -5.79
C MET A 34 18.81 8.49 -5.97
N THR A 35 17.64 9.13 -6.05
CA THR A 35 17.53 10.60 -6.11
C THR A 35 18.13 11.26 -4.87
N VAL A 36 17.78 10.78 -3.67
CA VAL A 36 18.31 11.32 -2.40
C VAL A 36 19.84 11.16 -2.31
N LEU A 37 20.37 10.00 -2.71
CA LEU A 37 21.82 9.75 -2.73
C LEU A 37 22.54 10.67 -3.72
N LYS A 38 21.93 10.92 -4.89
CA LYS A 38 22.46 11.85 -5.88
C LYS A 38 22.52 13.28 -5.35
N GLU A 39 21.46 13.76 -4.72
CA GLU A 39 21.41 15.08 -4.08
C GLU A 39 22.47 15.22 -2.98
N PHE A 40 22.64 14.19 -2.14
CA PHE A 40 23.64 14.19 -1.08
C PHE A 40 25.07 14.32 -1.62
N ARG A 41 25.41 13.59 -2.69
CA ARG A 41 26.73 13.69 -3.34
C ARG A 41 26.97 15.05 -3.97
N GLN A 42 25.94 15.61 -4.63
CA GLN A 42 26.01 16.95 -5.20
C GLN A 42 26.24 18.03 -4.12
N ASN A 43 25.55 17.92 -2.99
CA ASN A 43 25.67 18.87 -1.87
C ASN A 43 27.00 18.78 -1.12
N THR A 44 27.65 17.62 -1.10
CA THR A 44 28.93 17.41 -0.40
C THR A 44 30.16 17.68 -1.28
N GLY A 45 29.96 18.07 -2.54
CA GLY A 45 31.05 18.28 -3.50
C GLY A 45 31.77 16.99 -3.91
N TYR A 46 31.21 15.83 -3.54
CA TYR A 46 31.75 14.52 -3.89
C TYR A 46 31.23 14.11 -5.26
N THR A 47 31.82 14.69 -6.32
CA THR A 47 31.62 14.24 -7.69
C THR A 47 32.43 12.97 -7.90
N GLU A 48 31.94 11.85 -7.38
CA GLU A 48 32.56 10.56 -7.69
C GLU A 48 32.44 10.31 -9.20
N ARG A 49 33.53 9.98 -9.86
CA ARG A 49 33.56 9.52 -11.27
C ARG A 49 32.93 8.13 -11.44
N VAL A 50 32.05 7.69 -10.52
CA VAL A 50 31.09 6.63 -10.82
C VAL A 50 30.30 7.15 -12.00
N SER A 51 30.46 6.51 -13.16
CA SER A 51 29.96 7.03 -14.42
C SER A 51 28.51 7.44 -14.27
N GLU A 52 28.23 8.75 -14.30
CA GLU A 52 26.86 9.28 -14.28
C GLU A 52 25.99 8.62 -15.35
N SER A 53 26.61 8.10 -16.41
CA SER A 53 25.96 7.30 -17.44
C SER A 53 25.35 6.00 -16.89
N SER A 54 26.03 5.30 -15.99
CA SER A 54 25.55 4.05 -15.38
C SER A 54 24.34 4.30 -14.47
N GLU A 55 24.39 5.35 -13.65
CA GLU A 55 23.26 5.68 -12.77
C GLU A 55 22.04 6.19 -13.54
N LYS A 56 22.27 7.00 -14.59
CA LYS A 56 21.20 7.43 -15.50
C LYS A 56 20.58 6.24 -16.24
N GLU A 57 21.40 5.27 -16.63
CA GLU A 57 20.92 4.06 -17.28
C GLU A 57 20.10 3.17 -16.33
N ASP A 58 20.52 3.03 -15.07
CA ASP A 58 19.77 2.30 -14.05
C ASP A 58 18.42 2.96 -13.73
N CYS A 59 18.38 4.29 -13.62
CA CYS A 59 17.10 5.01 -13.46
C CYS A 59 16.18 4.79 -14.66
N LYS A 60 16.71 4.88 -15.88
CA LYS A 60 15.94 4.66 -17.11
C LYS A 60 15.36 3.24 -17.18
N LYS A 61 16.13 2.23 -16.78
CA LYS A 61 15.64 0.83 -16.69
C LYS A 61 14.49 0.69 -15.70
N ILE A 62 14.59 1.35 -14.54
CA ILE A 62 13.51 1.34 -13.53
C ILE A 62 12.25 2.02 -14.06
N GLU A 63 12.40 3.13 -14.80
CA GLU A 63 11.28 3.85 -15.41
C GLU A 63 10.57 3.01 -16.49
N GLU A 64 11.33 2.35 -17.36
CA GLU A 64 10.81 1.42 -18.37
C GLU A 64 10.06 0.24 -17.71
N GLU A 65 10.60 -0.33 -16.63
CA GLU A 65 9.95 -1.40 -15.87
C GLU A 65 8.66 -0.93 -15.19
N LEU A 66 8.62 0.31 -14.66
CA LEU A 66 7.41 0.90 -14.10
C LEU A 66 6.31 1.13 -15.14
N GLU A 67 6.69 1.44 -16.38
CA GLU A 67 5.79 1.56 -17.53
C GLU A 67 5.20 0.21 -17.89
N GLU A 68 6.02 -0.83 -18.07
CA GLU A 68 5.57 -2.20 -18.35
C GLU A 68 4.61 -2.73 -17.27
N LEU A 69 4.95 -2.52 -16.00
CA LEU A 69 4.08 -2.91 -14.88
C LEU A 69 2.72 -2.19 -14.90
N SER A 70 2.69 -0.95 -15.40
CA SER A 70 1.45 -0.18 -15.51
C SER A 70 0.55 -0.71 -16.62
N GLU A 71 1.13 -1.04 -17.78
CA GLU A 71 0.41 -1.65 -18.90
C GLU A 71 -0.16 -3.02 -18.50
N ARG A 72 0.67 -3.85 -17.85
CA ARG A 72 0.24 -5.16 -17.35
C ARG A 72 -0.89 -5.05 -16.33
N LYS A 73 -0.83 -4.07 -15.42
CA LYS A 73 -1.90 -3.80 -14.45
C LYS A 73 -3.21 -3.42 -15.15
N LEU A 74 -3.16 -2.54 -16.15
CA LEU A 74 -4.33 -2.13 -16.93
C LEU A 74 -4.95 -3.32 -17.67
N ALA A 75 -4.13 -4.17 -18.29
CA ALA A 75 -4.60 -5.36 -18.99
C ALA A 75 -5.31 -6.34 -18.05
N LEU A 76 -4.75 -6.58 -16.85
CA LEU A 76 -5.36 -7.44 -15.83
C LEU A 76 -6.64 -6.84 -15.24
N GLN A 77 -6.70 -5.52 -15.05
CA GLN A 77 -7.93 -4.85 -14.62
C GLN A 77 -9.04 -4.98 -15.66
N ALA A 78 -8.75 -4.76 -16.95
CA ALA A 78 -9.72 -4.96 -18.02
C ALA A 78 -10.21 -6.42 -18.11
N LEU A 79 -9.31 -7.39 -17.86
CA LEU A 79 -9.67 -8.81 -17.84
C LEU A 79 -10.56 -9.14 -16.64
N ARG A 80 -10.26 -8.59 -15.46
CA ARG A 80 -11.09 -8.69 -14.27
C ARG A 80 -12.50 -8.14 -14.51
N GLU A 81 -12.60 -6.92 -15.06
CA GLU A 81 -13.88 -6.29 -15.39
C GLU A 81 -14.69 -7.11 -16.39
N ARG A 82 -14.04 -7.77 -17.36
CA ARG A 82 -14.71 -8.67 -18.31
C ARG A 82 -15.26 -9.93 -17.64
N LEU A 83 -14.53 -10.48 -16.66
CA LEU A 83 -14.97 -11.65 -15.88
C LEU A 83 -16.10 -11.29 -14.91
N GLU A 84 -16.00 -10.14 -14.23
CA GLU A 84 -17.00 -9.60 -13.31
C GLU A 84 -18.26 -9.08 -14.05
N GLY A 85 -18.10 -8.52 -15.25
CA GLY A 85 -19.18 -8.03 -16.12
C GLY A 85 -20.11 -9.11 -16.64
N THR A 86 -19.80 -10.40 -16.42
CA THR A 86 -20.72 -11.51 -16.65
C THR A 86 -21.67 -11.77 -15.46
N LEU A 87 -21.56 -10.98 -14.37
CA LEU A 87 -22.24 -11.20 -13.09
C LEU A 87 -23.00 -9.96 -12.58
N SER A 88 -23.54 -9.13 -13.47
CA SER A 88 -24.40 -8.00 -13.06
C SER A 88 -25.61 -7.81 -13.98
N THR A 89 -26.62 -8.64 -13.78
CA THR A 89 -28.03 -8.26 -13.99
C THR A 89 -28.73 -8.26 -12.64
N THR A 90 -28.23 -7.53 -11.65
CA THR A 90 -29.04 -7.08 -10.49
C THR A 90 -28.36 -5.89 -9.83
N LEU A 91 -28.30 -4.76 -10.52
CA LEU A 91 -28.26 -3.47 -9.83
C LEU A 91 -29.60 -2.81 -10.10
N GLN A 92 -30.44 -2.79 -9.06
CA GLN A 92 -31.63 -1.98 -9.07
C GLN A 92 -31.21 -0.52 -9.23
N ILE A 93 -31.63 0.05 -10.35
CA ILE A 93 -31.56 1.46 -10.65
C ILE A 93 -32.52 2.14 -9.69
N HIS A 94 -31.98 2.83 -8.68
CA HIS A 94 -32.74 3.81 -7.93
C HIS A 94 -32.75 5.12 -8.73
N ASP A 95 -33.97 5.59 -9.00
CA ASP A 95 -34.35 6.73 -9.82
C ASP A 95 -33.83 8.07 -9.23
N PRO A 96 -33.23 8.99 -10.01
CA PRO A 96 -32.74 10.27 -9.49
C PRO A 96 -33.75 11.39 -9.76
N LEU A 97 -34.80 11.51 -8.94
CA LEU A 97 -35.63 12.70 -8.96
C LEU A 97 -36.32 12.97 -7.61
N SER A 98 -35.60 13.59 -6.67
CA SER A 98 -36.23 14.32 -5.57
C SER A 98 -35.32 15.47 -5.13
N ASN A 99 -35.79 16.69 -5.33
CA ASN A 99 -35.20 17.91 -4.77
C ASN A 99 -35.46 17.95 -3.25
N GLU A 100 -34.75 17.13 -2.49
CA GLU A 100 -34.82 17.17 -1.03
C GLU A 100 -33.76 18.10 -0.45
N ILE A 101 -34.24 19.03 0.38
CA ILE A 101 -33.44 19.94 1.18
C ILE A 101 -32.58 19.07 2.12
N PHE A 102 -31.26 19.10 1.94
CA PHE A 102 -30.30 18.41 2.80
C PHE A 102 -30.47 18.86 4.25
N THR A 103 -31.05 18.00 5.08
CA THR A 103 -30.98 18.14 6.53
C THR A 103 -29.58 17.72 6.94
N VAL A 104 -28.73 18.69 7.30
CA VAL A 104 -27.39 18.41 7.84
C VAL A 104 -27.59 17.68 9.16
N GLU A 105 -27.30 16.38 9.16
CA GLU A 105 -27.30 15.56 10.37
C GLU A 105 -26.33 16.18 11.38
N LYS A 106 -26.81 16.37 12.61
CA LYS A 106 -26.03 17.03 13.66
C LYS A 106 -24.77 16.19 13.91
N PRO A 107 -23.57 16.81 14.02
CA PRO A 107 -22.34 16.06 14.17
C PRO A 107 -22.44 15.08 15.35
N PRO A 108 -21.86 13.88 15.20
CA PRO A 108 -21.96 12.85 16.22
C PRO A 108 -21.50 13.35 17.59
N PRO A 109 -22.09 12.86 18.70
CA PRO A 109 -21.71 13.28 20.04
C PRO A 109 -20.30 12.82 20.44
N PHE A 110 -19.64 12.00 19.63
CA PHE A 110 -18.27 11.58 19.89
C PHE A 110 -17.28 12.66 19.45
N THR A 111 -16.30 12.91 20.30
CA THR A 111 -15.20 13.82 20.01
C THR A 111 -14.43 13.35 18.79
N ALA A 112 -14.01 14.29 17.94
CA ALA A 112 -13.13 13.98 16.81
C ALA A 112 -11.90 13.19 17.30
N PRO A 113 -11.47 12.15 16.56
CA PRO A 113 -10.29 11.36 16.92
C PRO A 113 -9.11 12.29 17.16
N GLN A 114 -8.60 12.32 18.39
CA GLN A 114 -7.40 13.09 18.69
C GLN A 114 -6.20 12.37 18.08
N VAL A 115 -5.34 13.11 17.38
CA VAL A 115 -4.10 12.55 16.85
C VAL A 115 -3.18 12.25 18.02
N ILE A 116 -3.06 10.96 18.37
CA ILE A 116 -2.16 10.50 19.42
C ILE A 116 -0.74 10.47 18.82
N LEU A 117 0.04 11.52 19.10
CA LEU A 117 1.45 11.61 18.68
C LEU A 117 2.39 10.81 19.59
N ASP A 118 1.90 10.42 20.76
CA ASP A 118 2.66 9.76 21.82
C ASP A 118 2.41 8.25 21.76
N VAL A 119 3.36 7.53 21.17
CA VAL A 119 3.28 6.07 20.95
C VAL A 119 3.12 5.31 22.27
N GLU A 120 3.63 5.84 23.38
CA GLU A 120 3.52 5.23 24.71
C GLU A 120 2.09 5.30 25.28
N LYS A 121 1.25 6.20 24.76
CA LYS A 121 -0.16 6.34 25.15
C LYS A 121 -1.12 5.53 24.30
N LEU A 122 -0.63 4.81 23.28
CA LEU A 122 -1.45 3.90 22.51
C LEU A 122 -1.82 2.69 23.36
N SER A 123 -3.12 2.39 23.44
CA SER A 123 -3.59 1.16 24.09
C SER A 123 -2.97 -0.03 23.38
N ARG A 124 -2.24 -0.88 24.12
CA ARG A 124 -1.69 -2.15 23.61
C ARG A 124 -2.73 -3.25 23.47
N GLU A 125 -4.00 -2.89 23.58
CA GLU A 125 -5.11 -3.81 23.52
C GLU A 125 -5.47 -4.10 22.06
N PRO A 126 -5.80 -5.36 21.72
CA PRO A 126 -6.44 -5.71 20.46
C PRO A 126 -7.63 -4.81 20.18
N SER A 127 -7.64 -4.17 19.02
CA SER A 127 -8.77 -3.34 18.58
C SER A 127 -9.51 -4.05 17.46
N GLN A 128 -10.84 -4.03 17.52
CA GLN A 128 -11.65 -4.44 16.39
C GLN A 128 -11.80 -3.28 15.42
N THR A 129 -11.50 -3.52 14.15
CA THR A 129 -11.66 -2.54 13.07
C THR A 129 -12.41 -3.17 11.91
N LEU A 130 -13.09 -2.36 11.11
CA LEU A 130 -13.76 -2.82 9.91
C LEU A 130 -12.76 -2.84 8.75
N CYS A 131 -12.63 -3.96 8.07
CA CYS A 131 -11.83 -4.03 6.86
C CYS A 131 -12.52 -3.26 5.72
N PRO A 132 -11.87 -2.26 5.08
CA PRO A 132 -12.48 -1.47 4.01
C PRO A 132 -12.70 -2.26 2.70
N PHE A 133 -12.18 -3.49 2.61
CA PHE A 133 -12.25 -4.30 1.40
C PHE A 133 -13.33 -5.38 1.44
N CYS A 134 -13.55 -6.00 2.61
CA CYS A 134 -14.52 -7.09 2.76
C CYS A 134 -15.64 -6.77 3.76
N GLU A 135 -15.64 -5.59 4.38
CA GLU A 135 -16.64 -5.14 5.35
C GLU A 135 -16.83 -6.10 6.55
N GLN A 136 -15.80 -6.89 6.84
CA GLN A 136 -15.77 -7.80 7.98
C GLN A 136 -14.99 -7.16 9.13
N TYR A 137 -15.41 -7.48 10.35
CA TYR A 137 -14.68 -7.11 11.56
C TYR A 137 -13.39 -7.92 11.67
N VAL A 138 -12.27 -7.23 11.73
CA VAL A 138 -10.94 -7.82 11.96
C VAL A 138 -10.44 -7.38 13.33
N THR A 139 -9.81 -8.29 14.07
CA THR A 139 -9.20 -8.01 15.38
C THR A 139 -7.70 -7.93 15.21
N THR A 140 -7.07 -6.83 15.64
CA THR A 140 -5.61 -6.68 15.59
C THR A 140 -4.94 -7.44 16.73
N GLU A 141 -3.80 -8.08 16.46
CA GLU A 141 -2.95 -8.68 17.50
C GLU A 141 -1.74 -7.79 17.76
N VAL A 142 -1.43 -7.54 19.03
CA VAL A 142 -0.26 -6.76 19.45
C VAL A 142 0.80 -7.73 19.97
N SER A 143 1.90 -7.87 19.22
CA SER A 143 3.08 -8.62 19.67
C SER A 143 4.25 -7.67 19.93
N THR A 144 4.93 -7.85 21.06
CA THR A 144 6.16 -7.12 21.36
C THR A 144 7.36 -8.01 21.06
N VAL A 145 8.17 -7.63 20.07
CA VAL A 145 9.43 -8.31 19.77
C VAL A 145 10.57 -7.51 20.36
N ILE A 146 11.41 -8.16 21.16
CA ILE A 146 12.64 -7.56 21.69
C ILE A 146 13.60 -7.35 20.52
N GLY A 147 13.90 -6.10 20.18
CA GLY A 147 14.83 -5.76 19.11
C GLY A 147 16.29 -6.10 19.46
N ASN A 148 17.12 -6.23 18.42
CA ASN A 148 18.55 -6.58 18.51
C ASN A 148 19.39 -5.67 19.43
N ALA A 149 18.88 -4.49 19.78
CA ALA A 149 19.55 -3.55 20.70
C ALA A 149 19.73 -4.13 22.13
N THR A 150 18.85 -5.04 22.56
CA THR A 150 18.96 -5.67 23.89
C THR A 150 20.22 -6.53 23.99
N TRP A 151 20.65 -7.15 22.89
CA TRP A 151 21.88 -7.93 22.84
C TRP A 151 23.14 -7.05 22.97
N LEU A 152 23.11 -5.82 22.44
CA LEU A 152 24.20 -4.86 22.58
C LEU A 152 24.39 -4.41 24.03
N VAL A 153 23.29 -4.19 24.76
CA VAL A 153 23.32 -3.86 26.20
C VAL A 153 23.85 -5.04 27.03
N CYS A 154 23.48 -6.28 26.69
CA CYS A 154 24.01 -7.48 27.34
C CYS A 154 25.52 -7.64 27.10
N LEU A 155 26.01 -7.44 25.87
CA LEU A 155 27.45 -7.51 25.59
C LEU A 155 28.23 -6.41 26.32
N ALA A 156 27.73 -5.16 26.30
CA ALA A 156 28.36 -4.06 27.02
C ALA A 156 28.47 -4.32 28.54
N SER A 157 27.51 -5.03 29.13
CA SER A 157 27.52 -5.38 30.56
C SER A 157 28.50 -6.51 30.91
N ILE A 158 28.96 -7.29 29.92
CA ILE A 158 29.97 -8.35 30.11
C ILE A 158 31.39 -7.78 30.01
N PHE A 159 31.57 -6.63 29.35
CA PHE A 159 32.85 -5.95 29.18
C PHE A 159 33.10 -4.81 30.21
N VAL A 160 32.27 -4.69 31.25
CA VAL A 160 32.45 -3.78 32.40
C VAL A 160 33.01 -4.53 33.59
#